data_AF-M1YVA9-F1
#
_entry.id   AF-M1YVA9-F1
#
_cell.length_a   1.000
_cell.length_b   1.000
_cell.length_c   1.000
_cell.angle_alpha   90.00
_cell.angle_beta   90.00
_cell.angle_gamma   90.00
#
_symmetry.space_group_name_H-M   'P 1'
#
loop_
_entity.id
_entity.type
_entity.pdbx_description
1 polymer ?
#
loop_
_entity_poly.entity_id
_entity_poly.type
_entity_poly.pdbx_seq_one_letter_code
_entity_poly.pdbx_strand_id
1 'polypeptide(L)'
;MGVLCGVALLAGAGCYTMQIERAFQGEFASFENNRIINEYCVSCHLHRDFNSSSHVEEVSLSYQRKVFRYATECRVCHYLEKHWYLNDFLRKTRRPKDANKGVYTAFEREFLESQKTSPLPHDDSTS
;
A
#
# COMPACT_ATOMS: atom_id res chain seq x y z
N MET A 1 -31.37 -30.92 -25.53
CA MET A 1 -31.44 -29.90 -24.46
C MET A 1 -30.02 -29.61 -24.03
N GLY A 2 -29.37 -28.65 -24.67
CA GLY A 2 -27.97 -28.32 -24.40
C GLY A 2 -27.81 -26.81 -24.41
N VAL A 3 -26.78 -26.34 -23.70
CA VAL A 3 -26.37 -24.95 -23.49
C VAL A 3 -27.01 -24.30 -22.26
N LEU A 4 -26.32 -24.42 -21.13
CA LEU A 4 -26.26 -23.41 -20.06
C LEU A 4 -24.94 -23.63 -19.31
N CYS A 5 -23.84 -23.33 -19.99
CA CYS A 5 -22.52 -23.30 -19.38
C CYS A 5 -21.89 -21.94 -19.70
N GLY A 6 -21.59 -21.18 -18.65
CA GLY A 6 -20.63 -20.08 -18.71
C GLY A 6 -21.17 -18.67 -18.58
N VAL A 7 -21.77 -18.31 -17.42
CA VAL A 7 -21.78 -16.90 -16.97
C VAL A 7 -21.68 -16.84 -15.45
N ALA A 8 -20.46 -16.93 -14.88
CA ALA A 8 -20.24 -16.65 -13.45
C ALA A 8 -18.77 -16.32 -13.10
N LEU A 9 -18.05 -15.53 -13.91
CA LEU A 9 -16.64 -15.17 -13.61
C LEU A 9 -16.32 -13.68 -13.57
N LEU A 10 -17.30 -12.77 -13.59
CA LEU A 10 -17.04 -11.32 -13.65
C LEU A 10 -17.27 -10.55 -12.33
N ALA A 11 -17.76 -11.19 -11.26
CA ALA A 11 -18.07 -10.49 -10.01
C ALA A 11 -16.85 -10.29 -9.08
N GLY A 12 -15.73 -10.98 -9.31
CA GLY A 12 -14.58 -10.98 -8.38
C GLY A 12 -13.66 -9.77 -8.48
N ALA A 13 -13.54 -9.14 -9.66
CA ALA A 13 -12.57 -8.07 -9.89
C ALA A 13 -12.87 -6.80 -9.08
N GLY A 14 -14.14 -6.42 -8.94
CA GLY A 14 -14.53 -5.20 -8.22
C GLY A 14 -14.28 -5.25 -6.71
N CYS A 15 -14.50 -6.40 -6.07
CA CYS A 15 -14.26 -6.59 -4.64
C CYS A 15 -12.77 -6.53 -4.28
N TYR A 16 -11.89 -6.98 -5.19
CA TYR A 16 -10.45 -6.93 -4.99
C TYR A 16 -9.91 -5.50 -5.10
N THR A 17 -10.35 -4.75 -6.11
CA THR A 17 -10.00 -3.33 -6.31
C THR A 17 -10.41 -2.46 -5.12
N MET A 18 -11.59 -2.69 -4.54
CA MET A 18 -12.06 -1.97 -3.35
C MET A 18 -11.19 -2.26 -2.11
N GLN A 19 -10.77 -3.51 -1.88
CA GLN A 19 -9.91 -3.87 -0.75
C GLN A 19 -8.53 -3.22 -0.87
N ILE A 20 -7.96 -3.17 -2.07
CA ILE A 20 -6.68 -2.52 -2.32
C ILE A 20 -6.77 -1.03 -2.01
N GLU A 21 -7.82 -0.34 -2.46
CA GLU A 21 -8.00 1.08 -2.17
C GLU A 21 -8.03 1.36 -0.66
N ARG A 22 -8.85 0.60 0.06
CA ARG A 22 -9.01 0.72 1.53
C ARG A 22 -7.70 0.46 2.26
N ALA A 23 -6.91 -0.52 1.81
CA ALA A 23 -5.59 -0.79 2.35
C ALA A 23 -4.61 0.36 2.12
N PHE A 24 -4.61 0.98 0.93
CA PHE A 24 -3.82 2.19 0.67
C PHE A 24 -4.32 3.43 1.45
N GLN A 25 -5.59 3.45 1.84
CA GLN A 25 -6.18 4.46 2.74
C GLN A 25 -5.93 4.18 4.23
N GLY A 26 -5.44 2.99 4.57
CA GLY A 26 -5.08 2.63 5.95
C GLY A 26 -6.27 2.22 6.80
N GLU A 27 -7.33 1.72 6.19
CA GLU A 27 -8.55 1.34 6.91
C GLU A 27 -8.42 0.04 7.72
N PHE A 28 -7.36 -0.75 7.48
CA PHE A 28 -7.06 -1.95 8.25
C PHE A 28 -5.88 -1.73 9.19
N ALA A 29 -5.60 -2.72 10.06
CA ALA A 29 -4.38 -2.73 10.85
C ALA A 29 -3.13 -2.73 9.94
N SER A 30 -2.03 -2.12 10.37
CA SER A 30 -0.81 -1.96 9.55
C SER A 30 -0.30 -3.26 8.94
N PHE A 31 -0.34 -4.37 9.68
CA PHE A 31 0.01 -5.69 9.17
C PHE A 31 -0.88 -6.11 7.99
N GLU A 32 -2.19 -5.93 8.12
CA GLU A 32 -3.16 -6.32 7.11
C GLU A 32 -3.12 -5.39 5.88
N ASN A 33 -2.94 -4.07 6.09
CA ASN A 33 -2.69 -3.13 4.98
C ASN A 33 -1.49 -3.60 4.15
N ASN A 34 -0.38 -3.93 4.81
CA ASN A 34 0.83 -4.40 4.14
C ASN A 34 0.63 -5.74 3.44
N ARG A 35 -0.09 -6.68 4.04
CA ARG A 35 -0.40 -7.98 3.41
C ARG A 35 -1.16 -7.77 2.10
N ILE A 36 -2.26 -7.03 2.14
CA ILE A 36 -3.10 -6.75 0.96
C ILE A 36 -2.30 -6.02 -0.12
N ILE A 37 -1.54 -4.97 0.25
CA ILE A 37 -0.74 -4.19 -0.70
C ILE A 37 0.38 -5.04 -1.29
N ASN A 38 1.04 -5.87 -0.50
CA ASN A 38 2.10 -6.76 -0.98
C ASN A 38 1.55 -7.80 -1.95
N GLU A 39 0.43 -8.45 -1.62
CA GLU A 39 -0.28 -9.39 -2.51
C GLU A 39 -0.62 -8.73 -3.85
N TYR A 40 -1.11 -7.49 -3.82
CA TYR A 40 -1.34 -6.70 -5.02
C TYR A 40 -0.05 -6.45 -5.80
N CYS A 41 1.05 -6.07 -5.14
CA CYS A 41 2.32 -5.81 -5.81
C CYS A 41 2.89 -7.06 -6.51
N VAL A 42 2.83 -8.22 -5.85
CA VAL A 42 3.36 -9.49 -6.38
C VAL A 42 2.42 -10.19 -7.35
N SER A 43 1.14 -9.81 -7.38
CA SER A 43 0.19 -10.27 -8.41
C SER A 43 0.61 -9.83 -9.82
N CYS A 44 1.37 -8.73 -9.92
CA CYS A 44 1.99 -8.31 -11.17
C CYS A 44 3.14 -9.26 -11.51
N HIS A 45 3.12 -9.88 -12.70
CA HIS A 45 4.11 -10.89 -13.13
C HIS A 45 5.58 -10.43 -13.02
N LEU A 46 5.84 -9.13 -13.07
CA LEU A 46 7.18 -8.54 -12.96
C LEU A 46 7.76 -8.55 -11.53
N HIS A 47 6.95 -8.85 -10.52
CA HIS A 47 7.33 -8.79 -9.10
C HIS A 47 7.12 -10.11 -8.37
N ARG A 48 7.12 -11.25 -9.08
CA ARG A 48 6.78 -12.55 -8.48
C ARG A 48 7.75 -12.98 -7.38
N ASP A 49 9.02 -12.58 -7.50
CA ASP A 49 10.09 -12.82 -6.53
C ASP A 49 10.35 -11.62 -5.62
N PHE A 50 9.42 -10.66 -5.57
CA PHE A 50 9.56 -9.46 -4.76
C PHE A 50 9.52 -9.79 -3.26
N ASN A 51 10.54 -9.34 -2.54
CA ASN A 51 10.60 -9.36 -1.09
C ASN A 51 10.40 -7.92 -0.57
N SER A 52 9.29 -7.69 0.12
CA SER A 52 8.95 -6.36 0.66
C SER A 52 9.94 -5.88 1.72
N SER A 53 10.45 -6.77 2.57
CA SER A 53 11.42 -6.41 3.62
C SER A 53 12.74 -5.92 3.02
N SER A 54 13.35 -6.69 2.13
CA SER A 54 14.59 -6.30 1.45
C SER A 54 14.40 -5.04 0.60
N HIS A 55 13.24 -4.89 -0.04
CA HIS A 55 12.91 -3.70 -0.80
C HIS A 55 12.89 -2.43 0.06
N VAL A 56 12.26 -2.48 1.24
CA VAL A 56 12.22 -1.35 2.18
C VAL A 56 13.62 -1.05 2.71
N GLU A 57 14.40 -2.07 3.10
CA GLU A 57 15.77 -1.92 3.57
C GLU A 57 16.65 -1.18 2.55
N GLU A 58 16.57 -1.55 1.28
CA GLU A 58 17.34 -0.93 0.21
C GLU A 58 16.85 0.49 -0.10
N VAL A 59 15.55 0.66 -0.38
CA VAL A 59 15.02 1.92 -0.91
C VAL A 59 14.98 3.02 0.16
N SER A 60 14.81 2.67 1.43
CA SER A 60 14.72 3.62 2.55
C SER A 60 15.97 4.50 2.68
N LEU A 61 17.14 3.96 2.33
CA LEU A 61 18.44 4.65 2.40
C LEU A 61 18.50 5.87 1.47
N SER A 62 17.74 5.85 0.38
CA SER A 62 17.68 6.97 -0.59
C SER A 62 16.84 8.15 -0.09
N TYR A 63 16.04 7.96 0.95
CA TYR A 63 15.23 9.01 1.56
C TYR A 63 16.00 9.73 2.67
N GLN A 64 15.95 11.06 2.68
CA GLN A 64 16.48 11.93 3.73
C GLN A 64 15.41 12.27 4.78
N ARG A 65 14.14 12.22 4.39
CA ARG A 65 13.00 12.50 5.27
C ARG A 65 12.69 11.28 6.13
N LYS A 66 12.57 11.48 7.45
CA LYS A 66 12.39 10.39 8.43
C LYS A 66 11.15 9.53 8.18
N VAL A 67 10.02 10.14 7.79
CA VAL A 67 8.76 9.42 7.52
C VAL A 67 8.95 8.31 6.49
N PHE A 68 9.69 8.57 5.41
CA PHE A 68 9.95 7.57 4.37
C PHE A 68 11.13 6.65 4.73
N ARG A 69 12.16 7.17 5.39
CA ARG A 69 13.34 6.38 5.80
C ARG A 69 12.99 5.28 6.80
N TYR A 70 12.02 5.52 7.68
CA TYR A 70 11.57 4.56 8.69
C TYR A 70 10.18 4.02 8.37
N ALA A 71 9.78 4.04 7.09
CA ALA A 71 8.50 3.51 6.66
C ALA A 71 8.42 2.01 6.94
N THR A 72 7.41 1.60 7.70
CA THR A 72 7.07 0.19 7.91
C THR A 72 5.90 -0.26 7.03
N GLU A 73 5.20 0.67 6.38
CA GLU A 73 4.07 0.38 5.50
C GLU A 73 4.31 0.79 4.05
N CYS A 74 3.88 -0.06 3.11
CA CYS A 74 4.01 0.19 1.68
C CYS A 74 3.34 1.51 1.25
N ARG A 75 2.20 1.84 1.87
CA ARG A 75 1.40 3.05 1.61
C ARG A 75 2.09 4.37 2.00
N VAL A 76 3.17 4.30 2.78
CA VAL A 76 3.96 5.49 3.11
C VAL A 76 4.69 6.00 1.88
N CYS A 77 5.33 5.10 1.13
CA CYS A 77 6.04 5.44 -0.10
C CYS A 77 5.14 5.37 -1.34
N HIS A 78 4.12 4.52 -1.34
CA HIS A 78 3.24 4.30 -2.49
C HIS A 78 1.82 4.80 -2.25
N TYR A 79 1.14 5.22 -3.31
CA TYR A 79 -0.27 5.61 -3.25
C TYR A 79 -0.97 5.27 -4.56
N LEU A 80 -2.30 5.27 -4.53
CA LEU A 80 -3.11 5.05 -5.71
C LEU A 80 -3.59 6.39 -6.27
N GLU A 81 -3.48 6.54 -7.59
CA GLU A 81 -4.13 7.61 -8.33
C GLU A 81 -5.30 7.02 -9.11
N LYS A 82 -6.51 7.59 -8.93
CA LYS A 82 -7.71 7.08 -9.58
C LYS A 82 -7.84 7.53 -11.03
N HIS A 83 -7.98 6.56 -11.94
CA HIS A 83 -8.35 6.79 -13.32
C HIS A 83 -9.82 6.42 -13.51
N TRP A 84 -10.69 7.41 -13.27
CA TRP A 84 -12.15 7.28 -13.31
C TRP A 84 -12.69 6.69 -14.62
N TYR A 85 -12.00 6.92 -15.74
CA TYR A 85 -12.41 6.42 -17.06
C TYR A 85 -12.08 4.93 -17.29
N LEU A 86 -11.22 4.32 -16.48
CA LEU A 86 -10.89 2.88 -16.55
C LEU A 86 -11.49 2.07 -15.41
N ASN A 87 -12.15 2.74 -14.45
CA ASN A 87 -12.55 2.14 -13.18
C ASN A 87 -11.37 1.40 -12.50
N ASP A 88 -10.17 2.00 -12.59
CA ASP A 88 -8.90 1.41 -12.18
C ASP A 88 -8.00 2.46 -11.51
N PHE A 89 -6.91 1.99 -10.91
CA PHE A 89 -5.96 2.79 -10.15
C PHE A 89 -4.54 2.62 -10.68
N LEU A 90 -3.79 3.71 -10.79
CA LEU A 90 -2.35 3.65 -10.98
C LEU A 90 -1.63 3.75 -9.64
N ARG A 91 -0.80 2.76 -9.35
CA ARG A 91 0.16 2.87 -8.23
C ARG A 91 1.23 3.90 -8.59
N LYS A 92 1.34 4.94 -7.79
CA LYS A 92 2.40 5.94 -7.81
C LYS A 92 3.34 5.78 -6.62
N THR A 93 4.46 6.49 -6.68
CA THR A 93 5.49 6.49 -5.65
C THR A 93 5.84 7.92 -5.31
N ARG A 94 5.90 8.24 -4.02
CA ARG A 94 6.48 9.45 -3.48
C ARG A 94 8.00 9.37 -3.59
N ARG A 95 8.53 9.53 -4.80
CA ARG A 95 9.93 9.17 -5.12
C ARG A 95 10.95 9.90 -4.23
N PRO A 96 12.12 9.30 -3.94
CA PRO A 96 13.14 9.93 -3.08
C PRO A 96 13.54 11.33 -3.54
N LYS A 97 13.69 11.53 -4.85
CA LYS A 97 14.05 12.84 -5.43
C LYS A 97 13.06 13.95 -5.04
N ASP A 98 11.77 13.64 -5.01
CA ASP A 98 10.71 14.62 -4.74
C ASP A 98 10.43 14.73 -3.23
N ALA A 99 10.44 13.59 -2.53
CA ALA A 99 10.35 13.55 -1.07
C ALA A 99 11.48 14.34 -0.40
N ASN A 100 12.73 14.19 -0.86
CA ASN A 100 13.88 14.89 -0.30
C ASN A 100 13.83 16.41 -0.55
N LYS A 101 13.07 16.86 -1.56
CA LYS A 101 12.76 18.27 -1.80
C LYS A 101 11.58 18.80 -0.97
N GLY A 102 10.95 17.96 -0.15
CA GLY A 102 9.81 18.34 0.68
C GLY A 102 8.48 18.45 -0.06
N VAL A 103 8.37 17.88 -1.27
CA VAL A 103 7.13 17.91 -2.08
C VAL A 103 5.93 17.31 -1.32
N TYR A 104 6.18 16.38 -0.41
CA TYR A 104 5.14 15.64 0.32
C TYR A 104 4.99 16.05 1.80
N THR A 105 5.41 17.26 2.18
CA THR A 105 5.35 17.74 3.57
C THR A 105 3.94 17.74 4.18
N ALA A 106 2.89 17.99 3.38
CA ALA A 106 1.51 17.88 3.84
C ALA A 106 1.16 16.44 4.25
N PHE A 107 1.51 15.47 3.41
CA PHE A 107 1.33 14.05 3.70
C PHE A 107 2.15 13.61 4.91
N GLU A 108 3.41 14.05 5.03
CA GLU A 108 4.26 13.71 6.19
C GLU A 108 3.61 14.13 7.51
N ARG A 109 3.01 15.33 7.56
CA ARG A 109 2.31 15.83 8.74
C ARG A 109 1.07 14.99 9.06
N GLU A 110 0.22 14.76 8.08
CA GLU A 110 -1.01 13.98 8.23
C GLU A 110 -0.70 12.55 8.72
N PHE A 111 0.31 11.90 8.14
CA PHE A 111 0.72 10.56 8.54
C PHE A 111 1.24 10.51 9.98
N LEU A 112 2.06 11.49 10.38
CA LEU A 112 2.56 11.55 11.77
C LEU A 112 1.45 11.84 12.78
N GLU A 113 0.42 12.59 12.39
CA GLU A 113 -0.75 12.84 13.23
C GLU A 113 -1.59 11.56 13.38
N SER A 114 -1.85 10.82 12.29
CA SER A 114 -2.62 9.58 12.35
C SER A 114 -1.98 8.50 13.23
N GLN A 115 -0.64 8.45 13.25
CA GLN A 115 0.11 7.50 14.09
C GLN A 115 0.02 7.82 15.59
N LYS A 116 -0.20 9.09 15.98
CA LYS A 116 -0.39 9.46 17.40
C LYS A 116 -1.76 9.06 17.94
N THR A 117 -2.75 8.99 17.06
CA THR A 117 -4.15 8.71 17.41
C THR A 117 -4.51 7.23 17.30
N SER A 118 -3.68 6.43 16.64
CA SER A 118 -3.84 4.97 16.60
C SER A 118 -3.29 4.36 17.89
N PRO A 119 -4.07 3.58 18.67
CA PRO A 119 -3.54 2.85 19.80
C PRO A 119 -2.45 1.91 19.29
N LEU A 120 -1.22 2.05 19.80
CA LEU A 120 -0.20 1.03 19.63
C LEU A 120 -0.75 -0.29 20.18
N PRO A 121 -0.58 -1.42 19.50
CA PRO A 121 -0.78 -2.71 20.15
C PRO A 121 0.19 -2.77 21.33
N HIS A 122 -0.36 -2.93 22.54
CA HIS A 122 0.43 -3.29 23.71
C HIS A 122 1.11 -4.63 23.40
N ASP A 123 2.43 -4.59 23.33
CA ASP A 123 3.28 -5.77 23.44
C ASP A 123 3.23 -6.23 24.90
N ASP A 124 2.25 -7.06 25.22
CA ASP A 124 2.25 -7.86 26.44
C ASP A 124 3.08 -9.14 26.17
N SER A 125 4.39 -8.97 26.01
CA SER A 125 5.36 -10.05 26.16
C SER A 125 6.44 -9.67 27.17
N THR A 126 6.04 -9.67 28.45
CA THR A 126 6.97 -9.88 29.56
C THR A 126 6.58 -11.16 30.29
N SER A 127 7.45 -12.16 30.10
CA SER A 127 7.90 -13.26 30.97
C SER A 127 7.03 -13.72 32.13
#